data_AF-W9TTH1-F1
#
_entry.id   AF-W9TTH1-F1
#
_cell.length_a   1.000
_cell.length_b   1.000
_cell.length_c   1.000
_cell.angle_alpha   90.00
_cell.angle_beta   90.00
_cell.angle_gamma   90.00
#
_symmetry.space_group_name_H-M   'P 1'
#
loop_
_entity.id
_entity.type
_entity.pdbx_description
1 polymer ?
#
loop_
_entity_poly.entity_id
_entity_poly.type
_entity_poly.pdbx_seq_one_letter_code
_entity_poly.pdbx_strand_id
1 'polypeptide(L)' 'MVGLSHGPFKTLNMPGMTMSFPVADQSLLSGLQVDDRVRVGVRESEEGLVIEHIEKLGGQP' A
#
# COMPACT_ATOMS: atom_id res chain seq x y z
N MET A 1 -10.62 -0.60 -0.84
CA MET A 1 -9.55 -1.21 -0.01
C MET A 1 -8.71 -2.12 -0.88
N VAL A 2 -7.44 -2.32 -0.55
CA VAL A 2 -6.53 -3.26 -1.23
C VAL A 2 -5.77 -4.08 -0.19
N GLY A 3 -5.62 -5.37 -0.43
CA GLY A 3 -4.82 -6.26 0.42
C GLY A 3 -3.35 -6.18 0.05
N LEU A 4 -2.49 -5.85 1.02
CA LEU A 4 -1.04 -5.80 0.82
C LEU A 4 -0.33 -6.67 1.85
N SER A 5 0.59 -7.50 1.35
CA SER A 5 1.65 -8.10 2.15
C SER A 5 2.79 -7.09 2.24
N HIS A 6 2.93 -6.44 3.39
CA HIS A 6 3.92 -5.39 3.59
C HIS A 6 5.05 -5.83 4.52
N GLY A 7 6.24 -5.26 4.32
CA GLY A 7 7.33 -5.35 5.27
C GLY A 7 7.07 -4.52 6.54
N PRO A 8 7.97 -4.53 7.52
CA PRO A 8 7.76 -3.81 8.77
C PRO A 8 7.69 -2.29 8.54
N PHE A 9 6.61 -1.66 9.01
CA PHE A 9 6.54 -0.21 9.14
C PHE A 9 7.21 0.19 10.46
N LYS A 10 8.52 0.43 10.40
CA LYS A 10 9.34 0.73 11.58
C LYS A 10 8.85 1.97 12.36
N THR A 11 8.41 3.00 11.64
CA THR A 11 7.89 4.25 12.24
C THR A 11 6.60 4.04 13.02
N LEU A 12 5.85 2.99 12.71
CA LEU A 12 4.56 2.65 13.32
C LEU A 12 4.64 1.40 14.22
N ASN A 13 5.84 0.85 14.41
CA ASN A 13 6.09 -0.39 15.15
C ASN A 13 5.22 -1.58 14.69
N MET A 14 4.82 -1.62 13.42
CA MET A 14 4.03 -2.71 12.84
C MET A 14 4.96 -3.75 12.21
N PRO A 15 4.85 -5.04 12.59
CA PRO A 15 5.60 -6.11 11.93
C PRO A 15 5.12 -6.29 10.48
N GLY A 16 5.91 -7.01 9.68
CA GLY A 16 5.45 -7.41 8.36
C GLY A 16 4.24 -8.33 8.48
N MET A 17 3.16 -8.00 7.78
CA MET A 17 1.91 -8.76 7.80
C MET A 17 1.13 -8.53 6.51
N THR A 18 0.08 -9.31 6.32
CA THR A 18 -0.88 -9.12 5.23
C THR A 18 -2.15 -8.50 5.81
N MET A 19 -2.50 -7.30 5.35
CA MET A 19 -3.72 -6.61 5.81
C MET A 19 -4.32 -5.75 4.70
N SER A 20 -5.57 -5.35 4.89
CA SER A 20 -6.29 -4.49 3.94
C SER A 20 -6.12 -3.03 4.32
N PHE A 21 -5.82 -2.20 3.33
CA PHE A 21 -5.70 -0.75 3.49
C PHE A 21 -6.78 -0.04 2.68
N PRO A 22 -7.49 0.96 3.25
CA PRO A 22 -8.25 1.92 2.44
C PRO A 22 -7.31 2.66 1.48
N VAL A 23 -7.85 3.03 0.32
CA VAL A 23 -7.16 3.84 -0.70
C VAL A 23 -7.89 5.16 -0.82
N ALA A 24 -7.14 6.26 -0.89
CA ALA A 24 -7.71 7.60 -1.02
C ALA A 24 -8.47 7.77 -2.36
N ASP A 25 -7.99 7.10 -3.41
CA ASP A 25 -8.62 7.05 -4.72
C ASP A 25 -8.47 5.65 -5.33
N GLN A 26 -9.54 5.14 -5.94
CA GLN A 26 -9.54 3.84 -6.62
C GLN A 26 -8.67 3.85 -7.89
N SER A 27 -8.46 5.00 -8.51
CA SER A 27 -7.60 5.16 -9.68
C SER A 27 -6.14 4.80 -9.41
N LEU A 28 -5.68 4.89 -8.14
CA LEU A 28 -4.35 4.47 -7.71
C LEU A 28 -4.07 2.97 -7.94
N LEU A 29 -5.13 2.16 -8.06
CA LEU A 29 -5.02 0.72 -8.30
C LEU A 29 -5.01 0.36 -9.79
N SER A 30 -5.22 1.33 -10.67
CA SER A 30 -5.30 1.09 -12.12
C SER A 30 -3.96 0.57 -12.66
N GLY A 31 -4.02 -0.53 -13.42
CA GLY A 31 -2.82 -1.16 -13.99
C GLY A 31 -1.99 -2.00 -13.01
N LEU A 32 -2.44 -2.14 -11.76
CA LEU A 32 -1.88 -3.08 -10.80
C LEU A 32 -2.62 -4.42 -10.86
N GLN A 33 -1.88 -5.49 -10.60
CA GLN A 33 -2.42 -6.84 -10.46
C GLN A 33 -1.91 -7.49 -9.18
N VAL A 34 -2.53 -8.58 -8.77
CA VAL A 34 -2.03 -9.42 -7.68
C VAL A 34 -0.59 -9.83 -7.97
N ASP A 35 0.23 -9.92 -6.93
CA ASP A 35 1.67 -10.19 -6.97
C ASP A 35 2.56 -9.06 -7.51
N ASP A 36 2.00 -7.93 -7.96
CA ASP A 36 2.81 -6.74 -8.24
C ASP A 36 3.51 -6.25 -6.98
N ARG A 37 4.82 -6.02 -7.09
CA ARG A 37 5.57 -5.32 -6.05
C ARG A 37 5.30 -3.84 -6.18
N VAL A 38 4.99 -3.19 -5.07
CA VAL A 38 4.68 -1.76 -5.04
C VAL A 38 5.41 -1.08 -3.89
N ARG A 39 5.69 0.20 -4.07
CA ARG A 39 5.99 1.14 -2.99
C ARG A 39 4.71 1.91 -2.70
N VAL A 40 4.38 2.06 -1.42
CA VAL A 40 3.18 2.79 -0.99
C VAL A 40 3.54 3.93 -0.05
N GLY A 41 2.84 5.05 -0.21
CA GLY A 41 2.78 6.14 0.75
C GLY A 41 1.46 6.05 1.50
N VAL A 42 1.53 6.08 2.83
CA VAL A 42 0.35 6.00 3.71
C VAL A 42 0.27 7.23 4.62
N ARG A 43 -0.96 7.68 4.86
CA ARG A 43 -1.31 8.73 5.81
C ARG A 43 -2.17 8.15 6.93
N GLU A 44 -1.89 8.58 8.16
CA GLU A 44 -2.72 8.24 9.32
C GLU A 44 -4.03 9.04 9.31
N SER A 45 -5.13 8.37 9.68
CA SER A 45 -6.48 8.94 9.77
C SER A 45 -7.25 8.29 10.91
N GLU A 46 -8.45 8.79 11.21
CA GLU A 46 -9.36 8.20 12.21
C GLU A 46 -9.76 6.76 11.87
N GLU A 47 -9.73 6.40 10.58
CA GLU A 47 -10.06 5.07 10.06
C GLU A 47 -8.83 4.14 9.97
N GLY A 48 -7.66 4.63 10.36
CA GLY A 48 -6.38 3.93 10.26
C GLY A 48 -5.50 4.45 9.11
N LEU A 49 -4.66 3.58 8.55
CA LEU A 49 -3.69 3.92 7.51
C LEU A 49 -4.33 3.92 6.12
N VAL A 50 -4.40 5.09 5.49
CA VAL A 50 -4.95 5.27 4.14
C VAL A 50 -3.80 5.40 3.15
N ILE A 51 -3.85 4.63 2.07
CA ILE A 51 -2.89 4.75 0.97
C ILE A 51 -3.25 5.95 0.09
N GLU A 52 -2.30 6.86 -0.07
CA GLU A 52 -2.42 8.05 -0.93
C GLU A 52 -1.52 7.99 -2.17
N HIS A 53 -0.49 7.15 -2.14
CA HIS A 53 0.43 6.94 -3.26
C HIS A 53 0.73 5.45 -3.44
N ILE A 54 0.72 4.98 -4.69
CA ILE A 54 1.16 3.64 -5.06
C ILE A 54 2.03 3.73 -6.31
N GLU A 55 3.19 3.10 -6.27
CA GLU A 55 4.13 3.02 -7.38
C GLU A 55 4.53 1.55 -7.60
N LYS A 56 4.38 1.04 -8.81
CA LYS A 56 4.80 -0.32 -9.16
C LYS A 56 6.32 -0.41 -9.25
N LEU A 57 6.90 -1.32 -8.47
CA LEU A 57 8.33 -1.61 -8.46
C LEU A 57 8.60 -2.77 -9.43
N GLY A 58 9.36 -2.51 -10.50
CA GLY A 58 9.79 -3.54 -11.46
C GLY A 58 9.13 -3.48 -12.84
N GLY A 59 8.43 -2.40 -13.18
CA GLY A 59 8.31 -1.97 -14.57
C GLY A 59 9.57 -1.19 -14.93
N GLN A 60 10.49 -1.81 -15.66
CA GLN A 60 11.79 -1.22 -16.01
C GLN A 60 11.82 -0.92 -17.52
N PRO A 61 12.58 0.11 -17.97
CA PRO A 61 13.60 0.83 -17.21
C PRO A 61 13.32 2.27 -16.80
#